data_AF-W2RNS2-F1
#
_entry.id   AF-W2RNS2-F1
#
_cell.length_a   1.000
_cell.length_b   1.000
_cell.length_c   1.000
_cell.angle_alpha   90.00
_cell.angle_beta   90.00
_cell.angle_gamma   90.00
#
_symmetry.space_group_name_H-M   'P 1'
#
loop_
_entity.id
_entity.type
_entity.pdbx_description
1 polymer ?
#
loop_
_entity_poly.entity_id
_entity_poly.type
_entity_poly.pdbx_seq_one_letter_code
_entity_poly.pdbx_strand_id
1 'polypeptide(L)'
;MASSDTRDYILAVESNKDGALQIAQDTAKKLQARQTTLIEVVQSLGEYINDEDDKIRARAVSYLTAIISSLPPTFLSRQQIDVLCDFLCARIEDGGAIEGLSNLQSLDRFTNNMAQAVVKAVIDHFSDLQSRTQGARYKVLQLLNEMMQNHRKGKQIASATWEISRWWELQQWLEGRKTPETSC
;
A
#
# COMPACT_ATOMS: atom_id res chain seq x y z
N MET A 1 9.29 -22.08 -10.41
CA MET A 1 10.21 -21.66 -9.31
C MET A 1 9.62 -20.52 -8.48
N ALA A 2 8.93 -19.51 -9.04
CA ALA A 2 8.29 -18.44 -8.26
C ALA A 2 7.25 -18.92 -7.20
N SER A 3 6.57 -20.05 -7.47
CA SER A 3 5.58 -20.63 -6.55
C SER A 3 6.17 -21.15 -5.23
N SER A 4 7.42 -21.66 -5.20
CA SER A 4 8.03 -22.11 -3.93
C SER A 4 8.35 -20.94 -3.02
N ASP A 5 8.95 -19.88 -3.56
CA ASP A 5 9.35 -18.70 -2.80
C ASP A 5 8.12 -17.99 -2.18
N THR A 6 7.00 -17.98 -2.90
CA THR A 6 5.73 -17.43 -2.42
C THR A 6 5.22 -18.18 -1.19
N ARG A 7 5.15 -19.51 -1.27
CA ARG A 7 4.70 -20.37 -0.17
C ARG A 7 5.63 -20.26 1.03
N ASP A 8 6.94 -20.27 0.81
CA ASP A 8 7.95 -20.19 1.87
C ASP A 8 7.86 -18.86 2.62
N TYR A 9 7.62 -17.75 1.90
CA TYR A 9 7.40 -16.45 2.53
C TYR A 9 6.14 -16.44 3.41
N ILE A 10 5.01 -16.95 2.91
CA ILE A 10 3.73 -16.96 3.62
C ILE A 10 3.81 -17.77 4.93
N LEU A 11 4.63 -18.81 4.95
CA LEU A 11 4.90 -19.60 6.16
C LEU A 11 5.88 -18.88 7.11
N ALA A 12 6.90 -18.20 6.57
CA ALA A 12 7.94 -17.57 7.36
C ALA A 12 7.51 -16.25 8.02
N VAL A 13 6.66 -15.44 7.38
CA VAL A 13 6.41 -14.04 7.77
C VAL A 13 5.92 -13.84 9.21
N GLU A 14 5.22 -14.82 9.80
CA GLU A 14 4.77 -14.74 11.20
C GLU A 14 5.80 -15.24 12.20
N SER A 15 6.59 -16.25 11.84
CA SER A 15 7.49 -16.95 12.78
C SER A 15 8.95 -16.50 12.66
N ASN A 16 9.36 -16.02 11.49
CA ASN A 16 10.73 -15.64 11.15
C ASN A 16 10.72 -14.48 10.14
N LYS A 17 10.61 -13.25 10.67
CA LYS A 17 10.58 -12.03 9.86
C LYS A 17 11.84 -11.83 9.03
N ASP A 18 13.00 -12.16 9.59
CA ASP A 18 14.29 -12.04 8.90
C ASP A 18 14.39 -13.03 7.74
N GLY A 19 13.96 -14.28 7.95
CA GLY A 19 13.86 -15.28 6.90
C GLY A 19 12.88 -14.89 5.78
N ALA A 20 11.73 -14.32 6.15
CA ALA A 20 10.77 -13.80 5.16
C ALA A 20 11.37 -12.65 4.34
N LEU A 21 12.09 -11.72 4.98
CA LEU A 21 12.77 -10.64 4.28
C LEU A 21 13.84 -11.18 3.32
N GLN A 22 14.61 -12.19 3.73
CA GLN A 22 15.61 -12.83 2.88
C GLN A 22 14.97 -13.43 1.61
N ILE A 23 13.83 -14.11 1.74
CA ILE A 23 13.09 -14.68 0.60
C ILE A 23 12.64 -13.57 -0.37
N ALA A 24 12.12 -12.46 0.15
CA ALA A 24 11.72 -11.32 -0.67
C ALA A 24 12.92 -10.68 -1.39
N GLN A 25 14.06 -10.53 -0.70
CA GLN A 25 15.30 -10.02 -1.30
C GLN A 25 15.84 -10.96 -2.39
N ASP A 26 15.82 -12.27 -2.17
CA ASP A 26 16.28 -13.24 -3.15
C ASP A 26 15.35 -13.26 -4.37
N THR A 27 14.05 -13.09 -4.17
CA THR A 27 13.09 -12.89 -5.27
C THR A 27 13.38 -11.59 -6.04
N ALA A 28 13.67 -10.49 -5.35
CA ALA A 28 14.08 -9.23 -5.97
C ALA A 28 15.38 -9.37 -6.78
N LYS A 29 16.36 -10.15 -6.30
CA LYS A 29 17.58 -10.47 -7.07
C LYS A 29 17.26 -11.30 -8.32
N LYS A 30 16.36 -12.28 -8.23
CA LYS A 30 15.90 -13.07 -9.39
C LYS A 30 15.21 -12.19 -10.43
N LEU A 31 14.40 -11.22 -10.00
CA LEU A 31 13.79 -10.21 -10.88
C LEU A 31 14.84 -9.36 -11.60
N GLN A 32 15.85 -8.87 -10.87
CA GLN A 32 16.96 -8.11 -11.45
C GLN A 32 17.78 -8.93 -12.46
N ALA A 33 18.04 -10.20 -12.14
CA ALA A 33 18.74 -11.13 -13.00
C ALA A 33 17.88 -11.64 -14.18
N ARG A 34 16.61 -11.19 -14.30
CA ARG A 34 15.63 -11.64 -15.30
C ARG A 34 15.40 -13.17 -15.28
N GLN A 35 15.61 -13.80 -14.13
CA GLN A 35 15.34 -15.22 -13.92
C GLN A 35 13.85 -15.48 -13.63
N THR A 36 13.13 -14.44 -13.22
CA THR A 36 11.67 -14.42 -13.10
C THR A 36 11.16 -13.04 -13.49
N THR A 37 9.86 -12.93 -13.76
CA THR A 37 9.21 -11.66 -14.07
C THR A 37 8.24 -11.25 -12.96
N LEU A 38 7.95 -9.95 -12.85
CA LEU A 38 6.97 -9.46 -11.88
C LEU A 38 5.58 -10.08 -12.12
N ILE A 39 5.25 -10.37 -13.39
CA ILE A 39 3.99 -11.03 -13.76
C ILE A 39 3.94 -12.45 -13.17
N GLU A 40 5.02 -13.22 -13.29
CA GLU A 40 5.08 -14.58 -12.71
C GLU A 40 4.92 -14.57 -11.19
N VAL A 41 5.51 -13.58 -10.51
CA VAL A 41 5.37 -13.39 -9.05
C VAL A 41 3.93 -13.05 -8.68
N VAL A 42 3.30 -12.12 -9.40
CA VAL A 42 1.89 -11.75 -9.14
C VAL A 42 0.95 -12.93 -9.43
N GLN A 43 1.24 -13.72 -10.47
CA GLN A 43 0.47 -14.93 -10.79
C GLN A 43 0.61 -16.00 -9.71
N SER A 44 1.81 -16.23 -9.17
CA SER A 44 2.00 -17.18 -8.07
C SER A 44 1.33 -16.74 -6.77
N LEU A 45 1.10 -15.42 -6.60
CA LEU A 45 0.34 -14.88 -5.49
C LEU A 45 -1.19 -14.98 -5.68
N GLY A 46 -1.68 -15.29 -6.88
CA GLY A 46 -3.10 -15.24 -7.21
C GLY A 46 -3.99 -16.12 -6.34
N GLU A 47 -3.49 -17.28 -5.91
CA GLU A 47 -4.22 -18.19 -5.00
C GLU A 47 -4.34 -17.64 -3.57
N TYR A 48 -3.35 -16.89 -3.11
CA TYR A 48 -3.30 -16.32 -1.76
C TYR A 48 -3.96 -14.95 -1.67
N ILE A 49 -3.90 -14.17 -2.75
CA ILE A 49 -4.55 -12.86 -2.85
C ILE A 49 -6.08 -13.01 -2.89
N ASN A 50 -6.61 -14.13 -3.36
CA ASN A 50 -8.06 -14.40 -3.41
C ASN A 50 -8.52 -15.39 -2.34
N ASP A 51 -7.72 -15.59 -1.29
CA ASP A 51 -8.08 -16.45 -0.18
C ASP A 51 -9.18 -15.83 0.69
N GLU A 52 -10.05 -16.65 1.26
CA GLU A 52 -11.12 -16.20 2.16
C GLU A 52 -10.56 -15.68 3.50
N ASP A 53 -9.37 -16.14 3.92
CA ASP A 53 -8.71 -15.68 5.14
C ASP A 53 -7.95 -14.36 4.92
N ASP A 54 -8.43 -13.30 5.55
CA ASP A 54 -7.81 -11.97 5.59
C ASP A 54 -6.33 -12.01 5.96
N LYS A 55 -5.90 -12.94 6.83
CA LYS A 55 -4.49 -13.09 7.21
C LYS A 55 -3.67 -13.62 6.05
N ILE A 56 -4.18 -14.58 5.29
CA ILE A 56 -3.47 -15.13 4.13
C ILE A 56 -3.33 -14.04 3.06
N ARG A 57 -4.40 -13.29 2.78
CA ARG A 57 -4.36 -12.15 1.85
C ARG A 57 -3.36 -11.09 2.29
N ALA A 58 -3.36 -10.72 3.56
CA ALA A 58 -2.40 -9.76 4.13
C ALA A 58 -0.95 -10.22 3.98
N ARG A 59 -0.65 -11.52 4.17
CA ARG A 59 0.70 -12.07 3.97
C ARG A 59 1.11 -12.02 2.50
N ALA A 60 0.18 -12.31 1.59
CA ALA A 60 0.42 -12.24 0.15
C ALA A 60 0.76 -10.82 -0.31
N VAL A 61 -0.04 -9.83 0.14
CA VAL A 61 0.23 -8.40 -0.13
C VAL A 61 1.54 -7.96 0.51
N SER A 62 1.82 -8.39 1.75
CA SER A 62 3.08 -8.09 2.44
C SER A 62 4.31 -8.64 1.69
N TYR A 63 4.21 -9.82 1.08
CA TYR A 63 5.28 -10.36 0.23
C TYR A 63 5.57 -9.46 -0.95
N LEU A 64 4.52 -9.05 -1.68
CA LEU A 64 4.66 -8.15 -2.82
C LEU A 64 5.30 -6.81 -2.40
N THR A 65 4.84 -6.24 -1.29
CA THR A 65 5.42 -5.02 -0.71
C THR A 65 6.90 -5.19 -0.34
N ALA A 66 7.28 -6.33 0.26
CA ALA A 66 8.66 -6.62 0.62
C ALA A 66 9.57 -6.77 -0.61
N ILE A 67 9.08 -7.39 -1.69
CA ILE A 67 9.79 -7.49 -2.96
C ILE A 67 10.01 -6.10 -3.55
N ILE A 68 8.95 -5.29 -3.68
CA ILE A 68 9.03 -3.93 -4.23
C ILE A 68 10.01 -3.08 -3.42
N SER A 69 9.98 -3.22 -2.10
CA SER A 69 10.90 -2.50 -1.20
C SER A 69 12.36 -2.94 -1.33
N SER A 70 12.61 -4.14 -1.83
CA SER A 70 13.95 -4.68 -2.06
C SER A 70 14.48 -4.40 -3.48
N LEU A 71 13.66 -3.82 -4.36
CA LEU A 71 14.07 -3.46 -5.71
C LEU A 71 14.72 -2.07 -5.76
N PRO A 72 15.66 -1.84 -6.70
CA PRO A 72 16.20 -0.51 -6.96
C PRO A 72 15.08 0.46 -7.38
N PRO A 73 15.12 1.73 -6.95
CA PRO A 73 14.06 2.71 -7.25
C PRO A 73 13.88 3.00 -8.74
N THR A 74 14.88 2.66 -9.56
CA THR A 74 14.87 2.83 -11.02
C THR A 74 14.42 1.58 -11.78
N PHE A 75 14.22 0.45 -11.09
CA PHE A 75 13.92 -0.84 -11.73
C PHE A 75 12.51 -0.88 -12.32
N LEU A 76 11.53 -0.33 -11.58
CA LEU A 76 10.14 -0.34 -12.00
C LEU A 76 9.88 0.76 -13.04
N SER A 77 9.24 0.38 -14.15
CA SER A 77 8.71 1.32 -15.13
C SER A 77 7.49 2.07 -14.57
N ARG A 78 7.15 3.22 -15.17
CA ARG A 78 5.96 3.98 -14.78
C ARG A 78 4.68 3.15 -14.87
N GLN A 79 4.54 2.34 -15.92
CA GLN A 79 3.36 1.50 -16.12
C GLN A 79 3.25 0.39 -15.06
N GLN A 80 4.38 -0.19 -14.66
CA GLN A 80 4.38 -1.17 -13.56
C GLN A 80 4.03 -0.51 -12.22
N ILE A 81 4.52 0.70 -11.97
CA ILE A 81 4.15 1.47 -10.76
C ILE A 81 2.64 1.76 -10.75
N ASP A 82 2.06 2.12 -11.90
CA ASP A 82 0.61 2.37 -12.04
C ASP A 82 -0.21 1.13 -11.69
N VAL A 83 0.13 -0.01 -12.30
CA VAL A 83 -0.56 -1.29 -12.06
C VAL A 83 -0.41 -1.72 -10.59
N LEU A 84 0.78 -1.56 -10.00
CA LEU A 84 1.01 -1.88 -8.59
C LEU A 84 0.24 -0.92 -7.67
N CYS A 85 0.16 0.37 -8.02
CA CYS A 85 -0.62 1.36 -7.29
C CYS A 85 -2.10 0.99 -7.29
N ASP A 86 -2.69 0.73 -8.45
CA ASP A 86 -4.09 0.33 -8.59
C ASP A 86 -4.38 -0.97 -7.82
N PHE A 87 -3.47 -1.95 -7.91
CA PHE A 87 -3.59 -3.20 -7.18
C PHE A 87 -3.59 -2.98 -5.66
N LEU A 88 -2.65 -2.20 -5.13
CA LEU A 88 -2.57 -1.90 -3.69
C LEU A 88 -3.73 -1.02 -3.21
N CYS A 89 -4.25 -0.12 -4.05
CA CYS A 89 -5.46 0.66 -3.77
C CYS A 89 -6.69 -0.25 -3.67
N ALA A 90 -6.85 -1.22 -4.57
CA ALA A 90 -7.95 -2.18 -4.51
C ALA A 90 -7.88 -3.08 -3.26
N ARG A 91 -6.68 -3.26 -2.71
CA ARG A 91 -6.40 -4.08 -1.52
C ARG A 91 -5.98 -3.26 -0.31
N ILE A 92 -6.39 -2.01 -0.23
CA ILE A 92 -5.86 -1.07 0.77
C ILE A 92 -6.20 -1.47 2.21
N GLU A 93 -7.25 -2.27 2.39
CA GLU A 93 -7.67 -2.82 3.67
C GLU A 93 -6.85 -4.03 4.12
N ASP A 94 -6.23 -4.75 3.17
CA ASP A 94 -5.35 -5.88 3.44
C ASP A 94 -4.02 -5.38 4.06
N GLY A 95 -3.45 -6.19 4.95
CA GLY A 95 -2.17 -5.86 5.60
C GLY A 95 -1.03 -5.75 4.58
N GLY A 96 -0.18 -4.73 4.74
CA GLY A 96 0.98 -4.49 3.87
C GLY A 96 0.70 -3.57 2.68
N ALA A 97 -0.57 -3.28 2.36
CA ALA A 97 -0.92 -2.41 1.23
C ALA A 97 -0.47 -0.94 1.45
N ILE A 98 -0.76 -0.40 2.64
CA ILE A 98 -0.36 0.97 3.03
C ILE A 98 1.17 1.15 2.97
N GLU A 99 1.93 0.14 3.39
CA GLU A 99 3.39 0.17 3.34
C GLU A 99 3.91 0.13 1.89
N GLY A 100 3.27 -0.68 1.04
CA GLY A 100 3.58 -0.71 -0.39
C GLY A 100 3.31 0.63 -1.07
N LEU A 101 2.18 1.29 -0.74
CA LEU A 101 1.84 2.61 -1.28
C LEU A 101 2.80 3.71 -0.80
N SER A 102 3.22 3.67 0.47
CA SER A 102 4.24 4.58 1.01
C SER A 102 5.60 4.38 0.32
N ASN A 103 5.94 3.15 -0.07
CA ASN A 103 7.13 2.90 -0.88
C ASN A 103 6.97 3.46 -2.30
N LEU A 104 5.89 3.10 -3.01
CA LEU A 104 5.69 3.51 -4.40
C LEU A 104 5.68 5.03 -4.59
N GLN A 105 5.07 5.79 -3.68
CA GLN A 105 5.01 7.25 -3.77
C GLN A 105 6.37 7.93 -3.57
N SER A 106 7.35 7.23 -2.98
CA SER A 106 8.72 7.74 -2.87
C SER A 106 9.51 7.64 -4.19
N LEU A 107 8.99 6.92 -5.19
CA LEU A 107 9.65 6.73 -6.48
C LEU A 107 9.44 7.94 -7.39
N ASP A 108 10.50 8.41 -8.06
CA ASP A 108 10.47 9.57 -8.97
C ASP A 108 9.44 9.46 -10.12
N ARG A 109 9.08 8.23 -10.49
CA ARG A 109 8.16 7.94 -11.59
C ARG A 109 6.69 7.95 -11.17
N PHE A 110 6.40 8.06 -9.87
CA PHE A 110 5.07 8.16 -9.32
C PHE A 110 4.41 9.49 -9.70
N THR A 111 3.16 9.44 -10.13
CA THR A 111 2.47 10.59 -10.73
C THR A 111 1.39 11.15 -9.81
N ASN A 112 0.98 12.39 -10.07
CA ASN A 112 -0.11 13.02 -9.31
C ASN A 112 -1.45 12.28 -9.49
N ASN A 113 -1.66 11.61 -10.64
CA ASN A 113 -2.87 10.81 -10.87
C ASN A 113 -2.90 9.58 -9.95
N MET A 114 -1.76 8.90 -9.79
CA MET A 114 -1.59 7.80 -8.83
C MET A 114 -1.82 8.30 -7.40
N ALA A 115 -1.26 9.46 -7.04
CA ALA A 115 -1.47 10.08 -5.73
C ALA A 115 -2.96 10.33 -5.44
N GLN A 116 -3.70 10.88 -6.43
CA GLN A 116 -5.15 11.10 -6.32
C GLN A 116 -5.91 9.78 -6.15
N ALA A 117 -5.54 8.74 -6.89
CA ALA A 117 -6.14 7.41 -6.76
C ALA A 117 -5.93 6.84 -5.35
N VAL A 118 -4.73 6.99 -4.78
CA VAL A 118 -4.43 6.54 -3.40
C VAL A 118 -5.26 7.31 -2.39
N VAL A 119 -5.29 8.65 -2.46
CA VAL A 119 -6.07 9.47 -1.53
C VAL A 119 -7.55 9.10 -1.60
N LYS A 120 -8.09 8.96 -2.80
CA LYS A 120 -9.48 8.53 -3.02
C LYS A 120 -9.74 7.15 -2.40
N ALA A 121 -8.87 6.17 -2.66
CA ALA A 121 -9.00 4.82 -2.08
C ALA A 121 -8.95 4.86 -0.54
N VAL A 122 -8.08 5.68 0.06
CA VAL A 122 -8.04 5.85 1.51
C VAL A 122 -9.37 6.40 2.04
N ILE A 123 -9.90 7.45 1.41
CA ILE A 123 -11.14 8.09 1.85
C ILE A 123 -12.36 7.17 1.71
N ASP A 124 -12.38 6.35 0.66
CA ASP A 124 -13.49 5.43 0.37
C ASP A 124 -13.47 4.20 1.30
N HIS A 125 -12.31 3.61 1.56
CA HIS A 125 -12.17 2.38 2.35
C HIS A 125 -11.98 2.62 3.85
N PHE A 126 -11.53 3.81 4.27
CA PHE A 126 -11.33 4.14 5.68
C PHE A 126 -12.31 5.22 6.15
N SER A 127 -13.61 4.94 5.99
CA SER A 127 -14.70 5.84 6.43
C SER A 127 -14.73 6.03 7.95
N ASP A 128 -14.40 4.99 8.72
CA ASP A 128 -14.26 5.07 10.18
C ASP A 128 -12.85 4.65 10.64
N LEU A 129 -11.94 5.62 10.65
CA LEU A 129 -10.59 5.47 11.21
C LEU A 129 -10.59 5.23 12.73
N GLN A 130 -11.67 5.54 13.46
CA GLN A 130 -11.73 5.30 14.92
C GLN A 130 -11.79 3.80 15.23
N SER A 131 -12.47 3.01 14.38
CA SER A 131 -12.60 1.56 14.55
C SER A 131 -11.25 0.80 14.50
N ARG A 132 -10.21 1.41 13.92
CA ARG A 132 -8.89 0.79 13.74
C ARG A 132 -7.98 1.02 14.94
N THR A 133 -7.02 0.10 15.09
CA THR A 133 -5.97 0.20 16.11
C THR A 133 -5.14 1.48 15.92
N GLN A 134 -4.58 2.00 17.00
CA GLN A 134 -3.79 3.23 16.97
C GLN A 134 -2.61 3.16 15.98
N GLY A 135 -1.93 2.01 15.91
CA GLY A 135 -0.85 1.79 14.96
C GLY A 135 -1.31 1.79 13.50
N ALA A 136 -2.45 1.18 13.20
CA ALA A 136 -3.02 1.18 11.86
C ALA A 136 -3.47 2.60 11.45
N ARG A 137 -4.11 3.33 12.36
CA ARG A 137 -4.53 4.73 12.15
C ARG A 137 -3.33 5.63 11.85
N TYR A 138 -2.26 5.49 12.63
CA TYR A 138 -1.03 6.26 12.42
C TYR A 138 -0.44 6.03 11.02
N LYS A 139 -0.37 4.77 10.56
CA LYS A 139 0.16 4.44 9.22
C LYS A 139 -0.65 5.08 8.08
N VAL A 140 -1.98 5.05 8.17
CA VAL A 140 -2.85 5.69 7.15
C VAL A 140 -2.63 7.20 7.13
N LEU A 141 -2.60 7.83 8.31
CA LEU A 141 -2.37 9.27 8.41
C LEU A 141 -0.98 9.67 7.93
N GLN A 142 0.03 8.85 8.21
CA GLN A 142 1.39 9.04 7.74
C GLN A 142 1.44 9.00 6.21
N LEU A 143 0.83 7.99 5.57
CA LEU A 143 0.76 7.88 4.11
C LEU A 143 0.13 9.15 3.49
N LEU A 144 -1.00 9.61 4.02
CA LEU A 144 -1.66 10.83 3.54
C LEU A 144 -0.77 12.07 3.69
N ASN A 145 -0.09 12.19 4.83
CA ASN A 145 0.84 13.29 5.08
C ASN A 145 2.02 13.29 4.10
N GLU A 146 2.61 12.12 3.83
CA GLU A 146 3.71 11.99 2.88
C GLU A 146 3.25 12.36 1.44
N MET A 147 2.07 11.89 1.03
CA MET A 147 1.48 12.23 -0.27
C MET A 147 1.30 13.74 -0.43
N MET A 148 0.81 14.41 0.62
CA MET A 148 0.66 15.87 0.65
C MET A 148 2.00 16.61 0.62
N GLN A 149 3.09 16.03 1.13
CA GLN A 149 4.40 16.69 1.09
C GLN A 149 5.08 16.52 -0.27
N ASN A 150 5.02 15.30 -0.82
CA ASN A 150 5.75 14.91 -2.02
C ASN A 150 5.07 15.40 -3.31
N HIS A 151 3.74 15.44 -3.34
CA HIS A 151 2.97 15.74 -4.56
C HIS A 151 2.33 17.13 -4.59
N ARG A 152 2.45 17.94 -3.52
CA ARG A 152 1.91 19.31 -3.43
C ARG A 152 2.58 20.31 -4.38
N LYS A 153 3.73 19.98 -4.96
CA LYS A 153 4.42 20.84 -5.94
C LYS A 153 3.79 20.84 -7.34
N GLY A 154 2.84 19.94 -7.62
CA GLY A 154 1.98 20.00 -8.80
C GLY A 154 0.68 20.74 -8.46
N LYS A 155 0.54 22.01 -8.87
CA LYS A 155 -0.73 22.76 -8.82
C LYS A 155 -1.78 22.05 -9.69
N GLN A 156 -2.48 21.06 -9.13
CA GLN A 156 -3.79 20.55 -9.60
C GLN A 156 -4.46 19.54 -8.64
N ILE A 157 -4.08 19.46 -7.36
CA ILE A 157 -4.95 18.88 -6.31
C ILE A 157 -5.92 19.96 -5.80
N ALA A 158 -6.39 20.83 -6.69
CA ALA A 158 -7.32 21.93 -6.39
C ALA A 158 -8.69 21.77 -7.07
N SER A 159 -8.89 20.71 -7.87
CA SER A 159 -10.21 20.35 -8.40
C SER A 159 -10.99 19.38 -7.48
N ALA A 160 -10.33 18.78 -6.47
CA ALA A 160 -11.00 18.12 -5.34
C ALA A 160 -11.43 19.11 -4.26
N THR A 161 -11.79 20.35 -4.66
CA THR A 161 -12.13 21.46 -3.77
C THR A 161 -13.42 21.24 -2.96
N TRP A 162 -14.20 20.19 -3.27
CA TRP A 162 -15.31 19.73 -2.46
C TRP A 162 -14.88 18.88 -1.24
N GLU A 163 -13.63 18.41 -1.17
CA GLU A 163 -13.11 17.66 -0.02
C GLU A 163 -12.57 18.57 1.10
N ILE A 164 -12.34 19.87 0.86
CA ILE A 164 -11.77 20.77 1.89
C ILE A 164 -12.65 20.83 3.15
N SER A 165 -13.97 20.70 3.03
CA SER A 165 -14.87 20.59 4.19
C SER A 165 -14.67 19.28 4.95
N ARG A 166 -14.50 18.15 4.24
CA ARG A 166 -14.23 16.83 4.85
C ARG A 166 -12.83 16.77 5.46
N TRP A 167 -11.86 17.50 4.89
CA TRP A 167 -10.51 17.70 5.43
C TRP A 167 -10.51 18.58 6.69
N TRP A 168 -11.33 19.63 6.74
CA TRP A 168 -11.50 20.43 7.96
C TRP A 168 -12.17 19.62 9.07
N GLU A 169 -13.16 18.78 8.73
CA GLU A 169 -13.76 17.81 9.65
C GLU A 169 -12.78 16.74 10.12
N LEU A 170 -11.96 16.19 9.22
CA LEU A 170 -10.88 15.26 9.56
C LEU A 170 -9.84 15.91 10.47
N GLN A 171 -9.46 17.17 10.21
CA GLN A 171 -8.51 17.89 11.06
C GLN A 171 -9.10 18.16 12.46
N GLN A 172 -10.37 18.56 12.54
CA GLN A 172 -11.06 18.73 13.83
C GLN A 172 -11.22 17.43 14.61
N TRP A 173 -11.45 16.32 13.90
CA TRP A 173 -11.50 14.98 14.48
C TRP A 173 -10.12 14.52 14.97
N LEU A 174 -9.05 14.82 14.23
CA LEU A 174 -7.66 14.51 14.61
C LEU A 174 -7.20 15.31 15.83
N GLU A 175 -7.70 16.53 15.99
CA GLU A 175 -7.45 17.39 17.15
C GLU A 175 -8.36 17.05 18.35
N GLY A 176 -9.18 16.00 18.25
CA GLY A 176 -10.07 15.56 19.33
C GLY A 176 -11.20 16.55 19.66
N ARG A 177 -11.52 17.49 18.75
CA ARG A 177 -12.47 18.59 19.00
C ARG A 177 -13.93 18.24 18.68
N LYS A 178 -14.23 17.01 18.24
CA LYS A 178 -15.60 16.54 17.98
C LYS A 178 -15.81 15.15 18.61
N THR A 179 -16.71 15.05 19.59
CA THR A 179 -17.36 13.78 19.94
C THR A 179 -18.55 13.56 19.00
N PRO A 180 -18.88 12.31 18.61
CA PRO A 180 -20.07 12.05 17.83
C PRO A 180 -21.29 12.40 18.68
N GLU A 181 -21.95 13.51 18.35
CA GLU A 181 -23.32 13.72 18.79
C GLU A 181 -24.16 12.60 18.18
N THR A 182 -24.66 11.73 19.05
CA THR A 182 -25.81 10.90 18.75
C THR A 182 -26.94 11.82 18.31
N SER A 183 -27.47 11.62 17.12
CA SER A 183 -28.81 12.09 16.78
C SER A 183 -29.45 11.11 15.82
N CYS A 184 -30.66 10.72 16.25
CA CYS A 184 -31.65 9.93 15.53
C CYS A 184 -31.91 10.41 14.11
#